data_AF-A0A1N6ELL3-F1
#
_entry.id   AF-A0A1N6ELL3-F1
#
_cell.length_a   1.000
_cell.length_b   1.000
_cell.length_c   1.000
_cell.angle_alpha   90.00
_cell.angle_beta   90.00
_cell.angle_gamma   90.00
#
_symmetry.space_group_name_H-M   'P 1'
#
loop_
_entity.id
_entity.type
_entity.pdbx_description
1 polymer ?
#
loop_
_entity_poly.entity_id
_entity_poly.type
_entity_poly.pdbx_seq_one_letter_code
_entity_poly.pdbx_strand_id
1 'polypeptide(L)' 'MTMKTDAVRRQLSLHTPFDRLKRTDQKKAINRFLEGESFDSVARKVSQWAEASNKKASTAANSQ' A
#
# COMPACT_ATOMS: atom_id res chain seq x y z
N MET A 1 11.11 8.05 11.41
CA MET A 1 9.63 8.02 11.27
C MET A 1 9.05 8.37 12.63
N THR A 2 7.95 9.13 12.69
CA THR A 2 7.29 9.46 13.95
C THR A 2 6.52 8.25 14.48
N MET A 3 6.23 8.19 15.79
CA MET A 3 5.44 7.09 16.38
C MET A 3 4.09 6.88 15.67
N LYS A 4 3.47 7.96 15.18
CA LYS A 4 2.20 7.91 14.42
C LYS A 4 2.35 7.17 13.09
N THR A 5 3.44 7.40 12.37
CA THR A 5 3.72 6.71 11.10
C THR A 5 3.92 5.20 11.30
N ASP A 6 4.56 4.80 12.40
CA ASP A 6 4.82 3.39 12.69
C ASP A 6 3.54 2.61 13.04
N ALA A 7 2.65 3.24 13.83
CA ALA A 7 1.33 2.68 14.14
C ALA A 7 0.48 2.46 12.88
N VAL A 8 0.42 3.46 11.99
CA VAL A 8 -0.29 3.36 10.71
C VAL A 8 0.30 2.27 9.84
N ARG A 9 1.63 2.19 9.76
CA ARG A 9 2.32 1.14 9.02
C ARG A 9 1.96 -0.24 9.54
N ARG A 10 2.04 -0.47 10.86
CA ARG A 10 1.67 -1.75 11.48
C ARG A 10 0.22 -2.12 11.17
N GLN A 11 -0.71 -1.18 11.33
CA GLN A 11 -2.13 -1.43 11.08
C GLN A 11 -2.41 -1.80 9.61
N LEU A 12 -1.82 -1.06 8.66
CA LEU A 12 -1.96 -1.37 7.24
C LEU A 12 -1.32 -2.73 6.90
N SER A 13 -0.17 -3.05 7.47
CA SER A 13 0.54 -4.32 7.21
C SER A 13 -0.20 -5.53 7.76
N LEU A 14 -0.94 -5.38 8.87
CA LEU A 14 -1.72 -6.46 9.48
C LEU A 14 -2.94 -6.89 8.64
N HIS A 15 -3.54 -5.95 7.91
CA HIS A 15 -4.86 -6.13 7.31
C HIS A 15 -4.87 -6.03 5.78
N THR A 16 -3.75 -5.66 5.17
CA THR A 16 -3.66 -5.40 3.73
C THR A 16 -2.31 -5.85 3.18
N PRO A 17 -2.15 -6.03 1.86
CA PRO A 17 -0.86 -6.38 1.25
C PRO A 17 0.13 -5.21 1.21
N PHE A 18 0.08 -4.29 2.17
CA PHE A 18 0.88 -3.07 2.25
C PHE A 18 2.38 -3.33 2.08
N ASP A 19 2.92 -4.38 2.71
CA ASP A 19 4.35 -4.71 2.62
C ASP A 19 4.79 -5.18 1.22
N ARG A 20 3.84 -5.57 0.35
CA ARG A 20 4.12 -5.93 -1.06
C ARG A 20 4.20 -4.72 -1.98
N LEU A 21 3.79 -3.55 -1.51
CA LEU A 21 3.84 -2.31 -2.27
C LEU A 21 5.27 -1.78 -2.38
N LYS A 22 5.54 -1.00 -3.43
CA LYS A 22 6.77 -0.22 -3.54
C LYS A 22 6.79 0.85 -2.45
N ARG A 23 8.00 1.26 -2.01
CA ARG A 23 8.19 2.29 -0.97
C ARG A 23 7.39 3.58 -1.23
N THR A 24 7.25 3.99 -2.49
CA THR A 24 6.48 5.18 -2.89
C THR A 24 5.00 5.03 -2.58
N ASP A 25 4.41 3.86 -2.89
CA ASP A 25 3.00 3.58 -2.66
C ASP A 25 2.71 3.33 -1.17
N GLN A 26 3.65 2.71 -0.44
CA GLN A 26 3.62 2.60 1.01
C GLN A 26 3.56 3.98 1.67
N LYS A 27 4.43 4.91 1.25
CA LYS A 27 4.43 6.29 1.76
C LYS A 27 3.11 7.01 1.43
N LYS A 28 2.55 6.78 0.24
CA LYS A 28 1.27 7.37 -0.19
C LYS A 28 0.09 6.87 0.66
N ALA A 29 0.04 5.58 0.97
CA ALA A 29 -1.00 5.02 1.84
C ALA A 29 -0.89 5.56 3.28
N ILE A 30 0.32 5.62 3.83
CA ILE A 30 0.56 6.22 5.16
C ILE A 30 0.11 7.68 5.19
N ASN A 31 0.51 8.49 4.20
CA ASN A 31 0.16 9.91 4.17
C ASN A 31 -1.37 10.11 4.11
N ARG A 32 -2.07 9.36 3.25
CA ARG A 32 -3.54 9.44 3.16
C ARG A 32 -4.23 9.12 4.47
N PHE A 33 -3.76 8.09 5.17
CA PHE A 33 -4.29 7.74 6.48
C PHE A 33 -4.01 8.86 7.51
N LEU A 34 -2.81 9.45 7.50
CA LEU A 34 -2.45 10.57 8.36
C LEU A 34 -3.20 11.87 8.03
N GLU A 35 -3.64 12.04 6.78
CA GLU A 35 -4.52 13.13 6.32
C GLU A 35 -5.99 12.95 6.78
N GLY A 36 -6.33 11.83 7.43
CA GLY A 36 -7.66 11.55 7.95
C GLY A 36 -8.53 10.70 7.03
N GLU A 37 -7.97 10.13 5.96
CA GLU A 37 -8.70 9.16 5.12
C GLU A 37 -9.02 7.89 5.94
N SER A 38 -10.24 7.36 5.81
CA SER A 38 -10.67 6.19 6.57
C SER A 38 -9.85 4.95 6.24
N PHE A 39 -9.69 4.08 7.25
CA PHE A 39 -8.95 2.82 7.09
C PHE A 39 -9.45 2.00 5.89
N ASP A 40 -10.76 1.80 5.76
CA ASP A 40 -11.34 1.01 4.67
C ASP A 40 -11.03 1.57 3.28
N SER A 41 -11.05 2.90 3.14
CA SER A 41 -10.71 3.56 1.88
C SER A 41 -9.24 3.35 1.53
N VAL A 42 -8.34 3.55 2.51
CA VAL A 42 -6.89 3.32 2.33
C VAL A 42 -6.61 1.85 2.04
N ALA A 43 -7.27 0.91 2.73
CA ALA A 43 -7.09 -0.53 2.55
C ALA A 43 -7.50 -1.02 1.15
N ARG A 44 -8.61 -0.49 0.61
CA ARG A 44 -9.02 -0.77 -0.78
C ARG A 44 -7.97 -0.27 -1.77
N LYS A 45 -7.45 0.95 -1.58
CA LYS A 45 -6.39 1.52 -2.45
C LYS A 45 -5.10 0.70 -2.39
N VAL A 46 -4.68 0.29 -1.19
CA VAL A 46 -3.51 -0.58 -1.00
C VAL A 46 -3.66 -1.90 -1.76
N SER A 47 -4.84 -2.53 -1.68
CA SER A 47 -5.13 -3.77 -2.40
C SER A 47 -5.07 -3.58 -3.91
N GLN A 48 -5.69 -2.52 -4.44
CA GLN A 48 -5.64 -2.18 -5.86
C GLN A 48 -4.22 -1.91 -6.36
N TRP A 49 -3.40 -1.21 -5.58
CA TRP A 49 -2.00 -0.93 -5.96
C TRP A 49 -1.14 -2.20 -5.95
N ALA A 50 -1.43 -3.14 -5.04
CA ALA A 50 -0.74 -4.42 -4.99
C ALA A 50 -1.09 -5.29 -6.21
N GLU A 51 -2.37 -5.34 -6.59
CA GLU A 51 -2.83 -6.05 -7.80
C GLU A 51 -2.26 -5.44 -9.07
N ALA A 52 -2.26 -4.11 -9.19
CA ALA A 52 -1.68 -3.41 -10.34
C ALA A 52 -0.17 -3.65 -10.46
N SER A 53 0.54 -3.73 -9.34
CA SER A 53 1.97 -4.06 -9.31
C SER A 53 2.22 -5.49 -9.78
N ASN A 54 1.38 -6.44 -9.36
CA ASN A 54 1.46 -7.83 -9.82
C ASN A 54 1.16 -7.95 -11.31
N LYS A 55 0.09 -7.30 -11.80
CA LYS A 55 -0.30 -7.33 -13.21
C LYS A 55 0.79 -6.76 -14.12
N LYS A 56 1.44 -5.65 -13.73
CA LYS A 56 2.57 -5.09 -14.50
C LYS A 56 3.78 -6.02 -14.54
N ALA A 57 4.06 -6.75 -13.45
CA ALA A 57 5.11 -7.76 -13.43
C ALA A 57 4.78 -8.94 -14.37
N SER A 58 3.51 -9.39 -14.38
CA SER A 58 3.06 -10.47 -15.25
C SER A 58 3.10 -10.11 -16.74
N THR A 59 2.78 -8.87 -17.13
CA THR A 59 2.88 -8.45 -18.54
C THR A 59 4.34 -8.33 -19.02
N ALA A 60 5.25 -7.90 -18.15
CA ALA A 60 6.67 -7.82 -18.46
C ALA A 60 7.32 -9.21 -18.62
N ALA A 61 6.92 -10.21 -17.81
CA ALA A 61 7.47 -11.56 -17.88
C ALA A 61 7.03 -12.36 -19.12
N ASN A 62 5.88 -12.01 -19.73
CA ASN A 62 5.30 -12.75 -20.86
C ASN A 62 5.67 -12.17 -22.24
N SER A 63 6.60 -11.22 -22.30
CA SER A 63 7.03 -10.54 -23.54
C SER A 63 8.47 -10.88 -23.94
N GLN A 64 9.03 -12.00 -23.45
CA GLN A 64 10.38 -12.48 -23.81
C GLN A 64 10.34 -13.64 -24.79
#